data_AF-A0A5D2U354-F1
#
_entry.id   AF-A0A5D2U354-F1
#
_cell.length_a   1.000
_cell.length_b   1.000
_cell.length_c   1.000
_cell.angle_alpha   90.00
_cell.angle_beta   90.00
_cell.angle_gamma   90.00
#
_symmetry.space_group_name_H-M   'P 1'
#
loop_
_entity.id
_entity.type
_entity.pdbx_description
1 polymer ?
#
loop_
_entity_poly.entity_id
_entity_poly.type
_entity_poly.pdbx_seq_one_letter_code
_entity_poly.pdbx_strand_id
1 'polypeptide(L)'
;MGDLGTYIPIVLALTLAKDLNLGTTLIFTGVYNMVTGVIYGVPMPVQPMKSIAAVAISDGPDFNIPEIMAAGICTGAILLVLGATGLMQLVYKLIPLSVVRGIQLSQGLAFAMTAVKYIRKVQDFSKSKSKENRHWVGLDGLILAIVCACFIIVINGAGEERNERETGNVDDEERNMRIKRIKKTMANIPSAFIVFLLGVVLAFIRKPAVVKDIKFGPSSMEVVQFTSHAWKQGFIKGTIPQLPLSILNSVIAVCKLSSDLFPGKEFSATSVSITVGLMNLVGCWFGAMPCCHGAGGLAGQYKFGGRSGGCVAILGAAKMALGLVLGTSLVQVQHWDLFVEWWCMCFSN
;
A
#
# COMPACT_ATOMS: atom_id res chain seq x y z
N MET A 1 -2.65 1.02 8.59
CA MET A 1 -1.90 2.06 7.83
C MET A 1 -0.75 1.50 7.00
N GLY A 2 -0.16 0.35 7.34
CA GLY A 2 1.09 -0.11 6.73
C GLY A 2 1.08 -0.37 5.22
N ASP A 3 -0.06 -0.68 4.61
CA ASP A 3 -0.17 -0.91 3.17
C ASP A 3 -0.35 0.39 2.35
N LEU A 4 -0.77 1.49 2.99
CA LEU A 4 -1.06 2.75 2.32
C LEU A 4 0.19 3.44 1.77
N GLY A 5 1.34 3.25 2.42
CA GLY A 5 2.62 3.84 2.00
C GLY A 5 3.08 3.40 0.63
N THR A 6 2.65 2.23 0.17
CA THR A 6 3.00 1.67 -1.14
C THR A 6 1.82 1.72 -2.10
N TYR A 7 0.60 1.53 -1.57
CA TYR A 7 -0.64 1.60 -2.34
C TYR A 7 -0.80 2.95 -3.03
N ILE A 8 -0.71 4.04 -2.26
CA ILE A 8 -1.06 5.38 -2.72
C ILE A 8 -0.11 5.87 -3.83
N PRO A 9 1.23 5.83 -3.66
CA PRO A 9 2.13 6.25 -4.73
C PRO A 9 1.92 5.47 -6.03
N ILE A 10 1.68 4.15 -5.95
CA ILE A 10 1.51 3.31 -7.14
C ILE A 10 0.21 3.64 -7.88
N VAL A 11 -0.93 3.65 -7.18
CA VAL A 11 -2.22 3.91 -7.84
C VAL A 11 -2.26 5.32 -8.39
N LEU A 12 -1.73 6.31 -7.66
CA LEU A 12 -1.68 7.68 -8.14
C LEU A 12 -0.76 7.86 -9.34
N ALA A 13 0.44 7.25 -9.34
CA ALA A 13 1.31 7.29 -10.50
C ALA A 13 0.62 6.72 -11.75
N LEU A 14 -0.15 5.63 -11.61
CA LEU A 14 -0.92 5.08 -12.72
C LEU A 14 -2.13 5.93 -13.12
N THR A 15 -2.82 6.53 -12.16
CA THR A 15 -3.90 7.49 -12.46
C THR A 15 -3.37 8.68 -13.24
N LEU A 16 -2.18 9.20 -12.89
CA LEU A 16 -1.57 10.35 -13.55
C LEU A 16 -0.92 10.00 -14.89
N ALA A 17 -0.36 8.80 -15.04
CA ALA A 17 0.36 8.39 -16.25
C ALA A 17 -0.54 7.71 -17.29
N LYS A 18 -1.62 7.05 -16.85
CA LYS A 18 -2.44 6.13 -17.67
C LYS A 18 -3.94 6.35 -17.55
N ASP A 19 -4.36 7.40 -16.84
CA ASP A 19 -5.77 7.70 -16.58
C ASP A 19 -6.53 6.53 -15.92
N LEU A 20 -5.82 5.76 -15.07
CA LEU A 20 -6.42 4.70 -14.28
C LEU A 20 -7.48 5.30 -13.34
N ASN A 21 -8.69 4.73 -13.39
CA ASN A 21 -9.78 5.15 -12.53
C ASN A 21 -9.51 4.80 -11.05
N LEU A 22 -9.09 5.83 -10.29
CA LEU A 22 -8.76 5.70 -8.87
C LEU A 22 -9.99 5.32 -8.03
N GLY A 23 -11.17 5.86 -8.35
CA GLY A 23 -12.41 5.55 -7.64
C GLY A 23 -12.78 4.07 -7.74
N THR A 24 -12.78 3.50 -8.95
CA THR A 24 -13.05 2.07 -9.14
C THR A 24 -12.03 1.20 -8.42
N THR A 25 -10.75 1.55 -8.51
CA THR A 25 -9.69 0.82 -7.79
C THR A 25 -9.88 0.85 -6.27
N LEU A 26 -10.27 2.00 -5.70
CA LEU A 26 -10.55 2.14 -4.26
C LEU A 26 -11.77 1.34 -3.81
N ILE A 27 -12.83 1.29 -4.63
CA ILE A 27 -14.04 0.51 -4.33
C ILE A 27 -13.69 -0.98 -4.28
N PHE A 28 -13.07 -1.52 -5.34
CA PHE A 28 -12.72 -2.94 -5.40
C PHE A 28 -11.72 -3.34 -4.32
N THR A 29 -10.66 -2.57 -4.13
CA THR A 29 -9.67 -2.85 -3.08
C THR A 29 -10.26 -2.68 -1.68
N GLY A 30 -11.26 -1.81 -1.52
CA GLY A 30 -12.03 -1.65 -0.29
C GLY A 30 -12.81 -2.93 0.04
N VAL A 31 -13.59 -3.43 -0.92
CA VAL A 31 -14.33 -4.69 -0.82
C VAL A 31 -13.38 -5.85 -0.54
N TYR A 32 -12.28 -5.95 -1.28
CA TYR A 32 -11.31 -7.03 -1.10
C TYR A 32 -10.69 -7.02 0.29
N ASN A 33 -10.32 -5.85 0.83
CA ASN A 33 -9.79 -5.75 2.20
C ASN A 33 -10.82 -6.15 3.27
N MET A 34 -12.11 -5.86 3.05
CA MET A 34 -13.17 -6.33 3.94
C MET A 34 -13.30 -7.86 3.89
N VAL A 35 -13.40 -8.42 2.68
CA VAL A 35 -13.54 -9.86 2.46
C VAL A 35 -12.34 -10.63 3.03
N THR A 36 -11.12 -10.19 2.73
CA THR A 36 -9.89 -10.87 3.19
C THR A 36 -9.68 -10.70 4.69
N GLY A 37 -10.04 -9.54 5.26
CA GLY A 37 -10.07 -9.34 6.70
C GLY A 37 -10.98 -10.32 7.43
N VAL A 38 -12.17 -10.59 6.86
CA VAL A 38 -13.12 -11.56 7.42
C VAL A 38 -12.63 -13.00 7.22
N ILE A 39 -12.19 -13.37 6.01
CA ILE A 39 -11.77 -14.74 5.67
C ILE A 39 -10.58 -15.20 6.52
N TYR A 40 -9.56 -14.36 6.67
CA TYR A 40 -8.30 -14.76 7.31
C TYR A 40 -8.23 -14.43 8.81
N GLY A 41 -9.09 -13.54 9.32
CA GLY A 41 -9.11 -13.16 10.73
C GLY A 41 -7.84 -12.47 11.25
N VAL A 42 -6.89 -12.17 10.37
CA VAL A 42 -5.66 -11.41 10.62
C VAL A 42 -5.57 -10.26 9.60
N PRO A 43 -4.72 -9.24 9.85
CA PRO A 43 -4.55 -8.13 8.92
C PRO A 43 -3.98 -8.60 7.57
N MET A 44 -4.84 -8.90 6.59
CA MET A 44 -4.41 -9.30 5.25
C MET A 44 -4.70 -8.19 4.23
N PRO A 45 -3.81 -7.19 4.10
CA PRO A 45 -4.04 -6.05 3.24
C PRO A 45 -3.82 -6.38 1.76
N VAL A 46 -4.67 -5.79 0.94
CA VAL A 46 -4.65 -5.86 -0.52
C VAL A 46 -3.87 -4.68 -1.08
N GLN A 47 -2.89 -4.97 -1.93
CA GLN A 47 -1.96 -4.01 -2.53
C GLN A 47 -1.90 -4.15 -4.06
N PRO A 48 -1.64 -3.06 -4.80
CA PRO A 48 -1.41 -3.12 -6.24
C PRO A 48 -0.22 -3.99 -6.62
N MET A 49 -0.32 -4.66 -7.77
CA MET A 49 0.77 -5.46 -8.33
C MET A 49 1.92 -4.58 -8.82
N LYS A 50 3.04 -4.61 -8.07
CA LYS A 50 4.19 -3.71 -8.28
C LYS A 50 4.85 -3.86 -9.66
N SER A 51 4.99 -5.07 -10.20
CA SER A 51 5.69 -5.27 -11.48
C SER A 51 4.83 -4.78 -12.64
N ILE A 52 3.53 -5.09 -12.64
CA ILE A 52 2.59 -4.59 -13.66
C ILE A 52 2.56 -3.06 -13.63
N ALA A 53 2.48 -2.46 -12.44
CA ALA A 53 2.52 -1.00 -12.30
C ALA A 53 3.83 -0.40 -12.82
N ALA A 54 4.97 -1.00 -12.48
CA ALA A 54 6.28 -0.54 -12.93
C ALA A 54 6.39 -0.58 -14.46
N VAL A 55 5.97 -1.68 -15.09
CA VAL A 55 5.96 -1.85 -16.55
C VAL A 55 5.04 -0.81 -17.19
N ALA A 56 3.82 -0.64 -16.68
CA ALA A 56 2.89 0.35 -17.21
C ALA A 56 3.44 1.79 -17.17
N ILE A 57 4.20 2.12 -16.13
CA ILE A 57 4.83 3.43 -15.99
C ILE A 57 6.07 3.56 -16.90
N SER A 58 6.83 2.49 -17.12
CA SER A 58 8.09 2.53 -17.87
C SER A 58 7.93 2.38 -19.38
N ASP A 59 6.96 1.59 -19.85
CA ASP A 59 6.82 1.19 -21.26
C ASP A 59 6.13 2.25 -22.14
N GLY A 60 5.91 3.47 -21.64
CA GLY A 60 5.36 4.56 -22.44
C GLY A 60 3.96 4.26 -22.99
N PRO A 61 3.51 4.85 -24.11
CA PRO A 61 2.14 4.76 -24.61
C PRO A 61 1.69 3.36 -25.06
N ASP A 62 2.60 2.38 -25.13
CA ASP A 62 2.33 1.04 -25.69
C ASP A 62 1.74 0.06 -24.65
N PHE A 63 1.63 0.45 -23.38
CA PHE A 63 1.06 -0.37 -22.31
C PHE A 63 0.06 0.44 -21.48
N ASN A 64 -1.23 0.31 -21.80
CA ASN A 64 -2.31 1.11 -21.21
C ASN A 64 -3.25 0.24 -20.37
N ILE A 65 -4.41 0.79 -20.00
CA ILE A 65 -5.38 0.13 -19.13
C ILE A 65 -5.77 -1.28 -19.62
N PRO A 66 -6.08 -1.52 -20.91
CA PRO A 66 -6.42 -2.87 -21.39
C PRO A 66 -5.29 -3.89 -21.17
N GLU A 67 -4.03 -3.51 -21.42
CA GLU A 67 -2.87 -4.37 -21.21
C GLU A 67 -2.62 -4.65 -19.72
N ILE A 68 -2.77 -3.63 -18.86
CA ILE A 68 -2.66 -3.76 -17.40
C ILE A 68 -3.71 -4.73 -16.87
N MET A 69 -4.96 -4.57 -17.30
CA MET A 69 -6.06 -5.43 -16.85
C MET A 69 -5.91 -6.84 -17.39
N ALA A 70 -5.48 -7.02 -18.64
CA ALA A 70 -5.20 -8.33 -19.21
C ALA A 70 -4.07 -9.03 -18.44
N ALA A 71 -3.01 -8.31 -18.09
CA ALA A 71 -1.93 -8.83 -17.26
C ALA A 71 -2.42 -9.29 -15.88
N GLY A 72 -3.32 -8.52 -15.25
CA GLY A 72 -3.96 -8.88 -13.99
C GLY A 72 -4.78 -10.15 -14.11
N ILE A 73 -5.64 -10.25 -15.13
CA ILE A 73 -6.50 -11.42 -15.38
C ILE A 73 -5.65 -12.66 -15.64
N CYS A 74 -4.63 -12.58 -16.51
CA CYS A 74 -3.73 -13.70 -16.79
C CYS A 74 -2.95 -14.15 -15.55
N THR A 75 -2.39 -13.20 -14.78
CA THR A 75 -1.71 -13.50 -13.51
C THR A 75 -2.66 -14.17 -12.52
N GLY A 76 -3.88 -13.63 -12.38
CA GLY A 76 -4.92 -14.14 -11.51
C GLY A 76 -5.37 -15.55 -11.90
N ALA A 77 -5.59 -15.80 -13.19
CA ALA A 77 -5.97 -17.11 -13.71
C ALA A 77 -4.89 -18.16 -13.39
N ILE A 78 -3.62 -17.84 -13.62
CA ILE A 78 -2.52 -18.75 -13.33
C ILE A 78 -2.43 -19.04 -11.82
N LEU A 79 -2.51 -18.01 -10.98
CA LEU A 79 -2.49 -18.20 -9.52
C LEU A 79 -3.71 -18.98 -9.02
N LEU A 80 -4.88 -18.78 -9.62
CA LEU A 80 -6.07 -19.56 -9.30
C LEU A 80 -5.85 -21.03 -9.64
N VAL A 81 -5.34 -21.35 -10.83
CA VAL A 81 -5.03 -22.73 -11.25
C VAL A 81 -3.97 -23.35 -10.35
N LEU A 82 -2.87 -22.64 -10.06
CA LEU A 82 -1.83 -23.11 -9.15
C LEU A 82 -2.35 -23.38 -7.74
N GLY A 83 -3.29 -22.55 -7.26
CA GLY A 83 -3.96 -22.75 -5.97
C GLY A 83 -4.88 -23.96 -6.00
N ALA A 84 -5.82 -24.00 -6.94
CA ALA A 84 -6.85 -25.03 -7.07
C ALA A 84 -6.28 -26.43 -7.31
N THR A 85 -5.16 -26.53 -8.04
CA THR A 85 -4.45 -27.81 -8.29
C THR A 85 -3.57 -28.24 -7.12
N GLY A 86 -3.38 -27.40 -6.10
CA GLY A 86 -2.47 -27.66 -4.99
C GLY A 86 -0.98 -27.49 -5.33
N LEU A 87 -0.64 -27.16 -6.58
CA LEU A 87 0.75 -26.98 -7.02
C LEU A 87 1.44 -25.84 -6.28
N MET A 88 0.70 -24.79 -5.91
CA MET A 88 1.22 -23.71 -5.06
C MET A 88 1.78 -24.22 -3.73
N GLN A 89 1.22 -25.32 -3.20
CA GLN A 89 1.67 -25.88 -1.93
C GLN A 89 2.94 -26.71 -2.06
N LEU A 90 3.22 -27.26 -3.24
CA LEU A 90 4.54 -27.80 -3.57
C LEU A 90 5.58 -26.67 -3.57
N VAL A 91 5.27 -25.54 -4.23
CA VAL A 91 6.16 -24.37 -4.26
C VAL A 91 6.44 -23.85 -2.85
N TYR A 92 5.41 -23.78 -1.99
CA TYR A 92 5.58 -23.38 -0.59
C TYR A 92 6.57 -24.24 0.18
N LYS A 93 6.55 -25.56 -0.04
CA LYS A 93 7.47 -26.51 0.60
C LYS A 93 8.89 -26.44 0.05
N LEU A 94 9.04 -26.15 -1.25
CA LEU A 94 10.35 -26.08 -1.91
C LEU A 94 11.15 -24.82 -1.53
N ILE A 95 10.47 -23.71 -1.27
CA ILE A 95 11.15 -22.44 -1.01
C ILE A 95 11.56 -22.35 0.46
N PRO A 96 12.85 -22.14 0.80
CA PRO A 96 13.29 -22.01 2.18
C PRO A 96 12.97 -20.63 2.78
N LEU A 97 13.02 -20.51 4.11
CA LEU A 97 12.82 -19.23 4.81
C LEU A 97 13.91 -18.19 4.49
N SER A 98 15.12 -18.62 4.15
CA SER A 98 16.22 -17.73 3.74
C SER A 98 15.87 -16.90 2.51
N VAL A 99 15.25 -17.52 1.50
CA VAL A 99 14.78 -16.83 0.29
C VAL A 99 13.71 -15.80 0.63
N VAL A 100 12.76 -16.14 1.51
CA VAL A 100 11.69 -15.23 1.94
C VAL A 100 12.26 -14.00 2.65
N ARG A 101 13.19 -14.19 3.58
CA ARG A 101 13.86 -13.08 4.27
C ARG A 101 14.65 -12.20 3.31
N GLY A 102 15.31 -12.79 2.30
CA GLY A 102 15.99 -12.04 1.23
C GLY A 102 15.04 -11.16 0.42
N ILE A 103 13.86 -11.69 0.06
CA ILE A 103 12.81 -10.92 -0.65
C ILE A 103 12.29 -9.79 0.22
N GLN A 104 11.98 -10.06 1.49
CA GLN A 104 11.50 -9.04 2.43
C GLN A 104 12.52 -7.92 2.63
N LEU A 105 13.80 -8.26 2.78
CA LEU A 105 14.90 -7.28 2.88
C LEU A 105 15.01 -6.44 1.60
N SER A 106 14.98 -7.07 0.42
CA SER A 106 15.01 -6.37 -0.86
C SER A 106 13.86 -5.38 -1.02
N GLN A 107 12.65 -5.79 -0.63
CA GLN A 107 11.49 -4.91 -0.66
C GLN A 107 11.57 -3.77 0.36
N GLY A 108 12.03 -4.04 1.59
CA GLY A 108 12.26 -3.01 2.61
C GLY A 108 13.29 -1.98 2.14
N LEU A 109 14.41 -2.44 1.59
CA LEU A 109 15.46 -1.57 1.04
C LEU A 109 14.94 -0.74 -0.14
N ALA A 110 14.17 -1.33 -1.05
CA ALA A 110 13.56 -0.60 -2.16
C ALA A 110 12.65 0.54 -1.67
N PHE A 111 11.85 0.31 -0.63
CA PHE A 111 11.01 1.35 -0.03
C PHE A 111 11.83 2.43 0.67
N ALA A 112 12.87 2.05 1.42
CA ALA A 112 13.77 3.01 2.05
C ALA A 112 14.46 3.91 1.00
N MET A 113 14.93 3.32 -0.10
CA MET A 113 15.55 4.08 -1.20
C MET A 113 14.55 5.04 -1.89
N THR A 114 13.31 4.59 -2.10
CA THR A 114 12.25 5.45 -2.64
C THR A 114 11.91 6.59 -1.67
N ALA A 115 11.81 6.31 -0.37
CA ALA A 115 11.55 7.33 0.66
C ALA A 115 12.64 8.41 0.67
N VAL A 116 13.92 8.01 0.63
CA VAL A 116 15.05 8.95 0.55
C VAL A 116 14.98 9.80 -0.73
N LYS A 117 14.63 9.19 -1.86
CA LYS A 117 14.46 9.91 -3.13
C LYS A 117 13.33 10.93 -3.04
N TYR A 118 12.22 10.59 -2.40
CA TYR A 118 11.04 11.44 -2.23
C TYR A 118 11.29 12.61 -1.27
N ILE A 119 12.07 12.39 -0.20
CA ILE A 119 12.49 13.44 0.71
C ILE A 119 13.42 14.44 0.01
N ARG A 120 14.40 13.96 -0.77
CA ARG A 120 15.45 14.81 -1.35
C ARG A 120 15.03 15.56 -2.61
N LYS A 121 14.12 14.99 -3.42
CA LYS A 121 13.78 15.53 -4.74
C LYS A 121 12.28 15.68 -4.91
N VAL A 122 11.88 16.70 -5.67
CA VAL A 122 10.52 16.85 -6.18
C VAL A 122 10.25 15.70 -7.17
N GLN A 123 9.10 15.04 -7.07
CA GLN A 123 8.76 13.87 -7.89
C GLN A 123 7.75 14.25 -8.96
N ASP A 124 8.03 13.82 -10.18
CA ASP A 124 7.04 13.80 -11.24
C ASP A 124 6.43 12.39 -11.28
N PHE A 125 5.27 12.22 -10.65
CA PHE A 125 4.57 10.94 -10.59
C PHE A 125 4.06 10.48 -11.96
N SER A 126 3.79 11.40 -12.88
CA SER A 126 3.34 11.07 -14.25
C SER A 126 4.45 10.43 -15.08
N LYS A 127 5.71 10.82 -14.85
CA LYS A 127 6.88 10.32 -15.59
C LYS A 127 7.77 9.38 -14.77
N SER A 128 7.45 9.14 -13.50
CA SER A 128 8.29 8.41 -12.54
C SER A 128 9.75 8.90 -12.49
N LYS A 129 9.93 10.22 -12.70
CA LYS A 129 11.24 10.87 -12.70
C LYS A 129 11.33 11.85 -11.53
N SER A 130 12.49 11.89 -10.90
CA SER A 130 12.80 12.95 -9.94
C SER A 130 13.20 14.21 -10.68
N LYS A 131 12.54 15.34 -10.37
CA LYS A 131 12.88 16.68 -10.83
C LYS A 131 14.06 17.25 -9.99
N GLU A 132 14.19 18.57 -10.02
CA GLU A 132 15.17 19.33 -9.25
C GLU A 132 15.12 19.05 -7.74
N ASN A 133 16.17 19.47 -7.04
CA ASN A 133 16.27 19.31 -5.60
C ASN A 133 15.14 20.07 -4.91
N ARG A 134 14.55 19.44 -3.88
CA ARG A 134 13.49 20.07 -3.09
C ARG A 134 14.03 21.31 -2.38
N HIS A 135 13.24 22.39 -2.36
CA HIS A 135 13.61 23.60 -1.64
C HIS A 135 13.82 23.32 -0.14
N TRP A 136 14.75 24.04 0.49
CA TRP A 136 15.08 23.83 1.90
C TRP A 136 13.96 24.26 2.84
N VAL A 137 13.35 25.41 2.56
CA VAL A 137 12.34 26.08 3.40
C VAL A 137 11.03 26.17 2.62
N GLY A 138 9.90 25.92 3.29
CA GLY A 138 8.57 25.98 2.71
C GLY A 138 7.62 24.95 3.33
N LEU A 139 6.32 25.08 3.05
CA LEU A 139 5.30 24.12 3.51
C LEU A 139 5.44 22.73 2.87
N ASP A 140 6.35 22.56 1.92
CA ASP A 140 6.77 21.32 1.25
C ASP A 140 8.30 21.18 1.25
N GLY A 141 8.99 21.91 2.13
CA GLY A 141 10.44 22.00 2.17
C GLY A 141 11.11 20.78 2.81
N LEU A 142 12.40 20.61 2.49
CA LEU A 142 13.24 19.52 2.99
C LEU A 142 13.33 19.50 4.52
N ILE A 143 13.40 20.66 5.18
CA ILE A 143 13.49 20.77 6.65
C ILE A 143 12.26 20.13 7.30
N LEU A 144 11.06 20.45 6.81
CA LEU A 144 9.82 19.91 7.34
C LEU A 144 9.74 18.38 7.15
N ALA A 145 10.20 17.89 6.00
CA ALA A 145 10.31 16.46 5.72
C ALA A 145 11.22 15.73 6.73
N ILE A 146 12.41 16.30 6.98
CA ILE A 146 13.38 15.74 7.91
C ILE A 146 12.84 15.80 9.35
N VAL A 147 12.20 16.90 9.76
CA VAL A 147 11.59 17.02 11.08
C VAL A 147 10.49 15.97 11.28
N CYS A 148 9.60 15.78 10.30
CA CYS A 148 8.57 14.75 10.34
C CYS A 148 9.18 13.34 10.40
N ALA A 149 10.22 13.06 9.60
CA ALA A 149 10.91 11.77 9.60
C ALA A 149 11.60 11.51 10.96
N CYS A 150 12.33 12.49 11.49
CA CYS A 150 12.95 12.41 12.81
C CYS A 150 11.90 12.23 13.91
N PHE A 151 10.77 12.94 13.85
CA PHE A 151 9.68 12.77 14.80
C PHE A 151 9.12 11.34 14.78
N ILE A 152 8.85 10.79 13.59
CA ILE A 152 8.39 9.40 13.44
C ILE A 152 9.43 8.42 13.98
N ILE A 153 10.72 8.61 13.66
CA ILE A 153 11.81 7.73 14.12
C ILE A 153 11.99 7.83 15.62
N VAL A 154 11.92 9.01 16.24
CA VAL A 154 12.09 9.17 17.68
C VAL A 154 10.91 8.56 18.45
N ILE A 155 9.68 8.72 17.95
CA ILE A 155 8.47 8.21 18.62
C ILE A 155 8.27 6.71 18.37
N ASN A 156 8.56 6.19 17.16
CA ASN A 156 8.33 4.78 16.81
C ASN A 156 9.59 3.91 16.80
N GLY A 157 10.77 4.51 16.73
CA GLY A 157 12.07 3.83 16.63
C GLY A 157 12.66 3.40 17.98
N ALA A 158 12.06 3.85 19.09
CA ALA A 158 12.27 3.21 20.39
C ALA A 158 11.30 2.03 20.53
N GLY A 159 11.73 0.87 20.02
CA GLY A 159 11.07 -0.40 20.35
C GLY A 159 11.17 -0.66 21.85
N GLU A 160 10.07 -1.14 22.42
CA GLU A 160 9.89 -1.61 23.81
C GLU A 160 11.19 -2.01 24.52
N GLU A 161 11.68 -1.16 25.42
CA GLU A 161 12.52 -1.65 26.50
C GLU A 161 11.64 -2.40 27.50
N ARG A 162 11.86 -3.71 27.47
CA ARG A 162 11.32 -4.76 28.31
C ARG A 162 11.71 -4.52 29.78
N ASN A 163 10.70 -4.40 30.65
CA ASN A 163 10.75 -4.57 32.11
C ASN A 163 11.98 -4.01 32.85
N GLU A 164 11.95 -2.73 33.23
CA GLU A 164 12.75 -2.26 34.36
C GLU A 164 11.93 -2.32 35.65
N ARG A 165 12.43 -3.11 36.59
CA ARG A 165 11.90 -3.32 37.93
C ARG A 165 11.84 -2.00 38.68
N GLU A 166 10.75 -1.84 39.43
CA GLU A 166 10.53 -0.76 40.38
C GLU A 166 11.64 -0.72 41.44
N THR A 167 12.34 0.41 41.53
CA THR A 167 12.88 0.94 42.78
C THR A 167 12.60 2.44 42.78
N GLY A 168 11.62 2.85 43.58
CA GLY A 168 11.09 4.22 43.60
C GLY A 168 11.90 5.21 44.41
N ASN A 169 11.77 6.49 44.05
CA ASN A 169 11.92 7.66 44.92
C ASN A 169 10.66 8.52 44.77
N VAL A 170 10.11 8.96 45.90
CA VAL A 170 8.70 9.39 46.08
C VAL A 170 8.40 10.81 45.55
N ASP A 171 9.42 11.62 45.23
CA ASP A 171 9.22 13.04 44.86
C ASP A 171 9.14 13.32 43.33
N ASP A 172 9.45 12.34 42.47
CA ASP A 172 9.39 12.50 41.00
C ASP A 172 8.07 12.01 40.38
N GLU A 173 7.10 11.56 41.20
CA GLU A 173 5.91 10.84 40.73
C GLU A 173 4.93 11.70 39.91
N GLU A 174 4.69 12.95 40.27
CA GLU A 174 3.67 13.78 39.58
C GLU A 174 4.10 14.22 38.18
N ARG A 175 5.36 14.64 38.02
CA ARG A 175 5.93 15.04 36.72
C ARG A 175 6.15 13.81 35.83
N ASN A 176 6.64 12.70 36.39
CA ASN A 176 6.74 11.44 35.64
C ASN A 176 5.37 10.88 35.27
N MET A 177 4.32 11.05 36.08
CA MET A 177 2.96 10.60 35.75
C MET A 177 2.35 11.40 34.61
N ARG A 178 2.59 12.71 34.55
CA ARG A 178 2.12 13.55 33.43
C ARG A 178 2.88 13.25 32.14
N ILE A 179 4.21 13.07 32.21
CA ILE A 179 5.03 12.64 31.07
C ILE A 179 4.72 11.20 30.65
N LYS A 180 4.47 10.27 31.58
CA LYS A 180 4.03 8.90 31.29
C LYS A 180 2.61 8.87 30.72
N ARG A 181 1.68 9.71 31.18
CA ARG A 181 0.35 9.86 30.57
C ARG A 181 0.45 10.43 29.17
N ILE A 182 1.23 11.49 28.95
CA ILE A 182 1.45 12.06 27.62
C ILE A 182 2.14 11.05 26.71
N LYS A 183 3.20 10.35 27.16
CA LYS A 183 3.85 9.26 26.42
C LYS A 183 2.88 8.12 26.13
N LYS A 184 1.99 7.75 27.06
CA LYS A 184 0.98 6.67 26.89
C LYS A 184 -0.16 7.09 25.95
N THR A 185 -0.59 8.35 25.99
CA THR A 185 -1.61 8.92 25.08
C THR A 185 -1.02 9.18 23.69
N MET A 186 0.24 9.62 23.59
CA MET A 186 0.98 9.78 22.33
C MET A 186 1.43 8.44 21.74
N ALA A 187 1.68 7.42 22.55
CA ALA A 187 1.92 6.05 22.08
C ALA A 187 0.65 5.38 21.52
N ASN A 188 -0.54 5.87 21.92
CA ASN A 188 -1.82 5.33 21.46
C ASN A 188 -2.29 5.92 20.12
N ILE A 189 -1.70 7.02 19.65
CA ILE A 189 -1.95 7.56 18.31
C ILE A 189 -0.68 7.34 17.49
N PRO A 190 -0.70 6.49 16.44
CA PRO A 190 0.48 6.28 15.61
C PRO A 190 1.02 7.63 15.14
N SER A 191 2.27 7.96 15.45
CA SER A 191 2.90 9.23 15.05
C SER A 191 2.76 9.50 13.55
N ALA A 192 2.77 8.44 12.73
CA ALA A 192 2.48 8.49 11.31
C ALA A 192 1.09 9.10 11.01
N PHE A 193 0.05 8.75 11.77
CA PHE A 193 -1.30 9.31 11.64
C PHE A 193 -1.36 10.81 12.00
N ILE A 194 -0.53 11.27 12.94
CA ILE A 194 -0.45 12.71 13.25
C ILE A 194 0.21 13.46 12.09
N VAL A 195 1.33 12.93 11.58
CA VAL A 195 2.04 13.52 10.44
C VAL A 195 1.17 13.51 9.18
N PHE A 196 0.37 12.46 8.97
CA PHE A 196 -0.66 12.41 7.94
C PHE A 196 -1.62 13.59 8.02
N LEU A 197 -2.24 13.79 9.18
CA LEU A 197 -3.28 14.80 9.35
C LEU A 197 -2.70 16.18 9.15
N LEU A 198 -1.47 16.41 9.66
CA LEU A 198 -0.71 17.61 9.40
C LEU A 198 -0.52 17.83 7.88
N GLY A 199 -0.12 16.80 7.15
CA GLY A 199 0.06 16.88 5.69
C GLY A 199 -1.24 17.18 4.94
N VAL A 200 -2.36 16.57 5.34
CA VAL A 200 -3.70 16.86 4.80
C VAL A 200 -4.08 18.33 5.03
N VAL A 201 -3.94 18.82 6.27
CA VAL A 201 -4.26 20.21 6.63
C VAL A 201 -3.39 21.20 5.84
N LEU A 202 -2.08 20.96 5.76
CA LEU A 202 -1.16 21.81 4.99
C LEU A 202 -1.47 21.81 3.49
N ALA A 203 -1.91 20.68 2.93
CA ALA A 203 -2.32 20.61 1.53
C ALA A 203 -3.57 21.47 1.26
N PHE A 204 -4.58 21.43 2.14
CA PHE A 204 -5.77 22.28 2.01
C PHE A 204 -5.46 23.76 2.17
N ILE A 205 -4.54 24.13 3.07
CA ILE A 205 -4.08 25.51 3.24
C ILE A 205 -3.38 26.02 1.96
N ARG A 206 -2.57 25.15 1.31
CA ARG A 206 -1.80 25.53 0.13
C ARG A 206 -2.63 25.66 -1.14
N LYS A 207 -3.68 24.86 -1.29
CA LYS A 207 -4.60 24.92 -2.44
C LYS A 207 -6.08 24.89 -1.98
N PRO A 208 -6.62 26.01 -1.46
CA PRO A 208 -8.02 26.07 -1.03
C PRO A 208 -9.01 25.91 -2.20
N ALA A 209 -8.58 26.18 -3.44
CA ALA A 209 -9.38 25.98 -4.65
C ALA A 209 -9.80 24.53 -4.87
N VAL A 210 -9.02 23.56 -4.37
CA VAL A 210 -9.31 22.13 -4.46
C VAL A 210 -10.67 21.77 -3.89
N VAL A 211 -11.12 22.45 -2.84
CA VAL A 211 -12.43 22.19 -2.20
C VAL A 211 -13.59 22.54 -3.13
N LYS A 212 -13.38 23.49 -4.06
CA LYS A 212 -14.42 23.95 -4.99
C LYS A 212 -14.61 23.00 -6.19
N ASP A 213 -13.61 22.18 -6.49
CA ASP A 213 -13.65 21.20 -7.58
C ASP A 213 -14.12 19.80 -7.11
N ILE A 214 -14.45 19.66 -5.81
CA ILE A 214 -14.96 18.39 -5.27
C ILE A 214 -16.38 18.14 -5.80
N LYS A 215 -16.48 17.21 -6.74
CA LYS A 215 -17.75 16.60 -7.17
C LYS A 215 -18.00 15.32 -6.38
N PHE A 216 -19.12 15.31 -5.68
CA PHE A 216 -19.60 14.12 -5.00
C PHE A 216 -20.25 13.17 -5.98
N GLY A 217 -19.91 11.90 -5.89
CA GLY A 217 -20.48 10.85 -6.71
C GLY A 217 -19.57 9.63 -6.83
N PRO A 218 -20.16 8.45 -7.05
CA PRO A 218 -19.39 7.25 -7.34
C PRO A 218 -18.69 7.40 -8.69
N SER A 219 -17.58 6.68 -8.83
CA SER A 219 -16.90 6.61 -10.13
C SER A 219 -17.73 5.83 -11.16
N SER A 220 -17.73 6.26 -12.42
CA SER A 220 -18.31 5.45 -13.51
C SER A 220 -17.47 4.20 -13.69
N MET A 221 -18.03 3.05 -13.31
CA MET A 221 -17.40 1.76 -13.57
C MET A 221 -17.65 1.39 -15.03
N GLU A 222 -16.56 1.31 -15.80
CA GLU A 222 -16.61 0.90 -17.19
C GLU A 222 -16.06 -0.51 -17.33
N VAL A 223 -16.70 -1.31 -18.19
CA VAL A 223 -16.19 -2.64 -18.53
C VAL A 223 -15.09 -2.47 -19.56
N VAL A 224 -13.89 -2.95 -19.22
CA VAL A 224 -12.72 -2.84 -20.09
C VAL A 224 -12.90 -3.73 -21.31
N GLN A 225 -12.71 -3.14 -22.49
CA GLN A 225 -12.70 -3.86 -23.75
C GLN A 225 -11.29 -4.33 -24.05
N PHE A 226 -11.15 -5.62 -24.36
CA PHE A 226 -9.85 -6.24 -24.60
C PHE A 226 -9.66 -6.53 -26.08
N THR A 227 -8.54 -6.07 -26.63
CA THR A 227 -8.09 -6.49 -27.96
C THR A 227 -7.17 -7.70 -27.84
N SER A 228 -6.99 -8.46 -28.92
CA SER A 228 -5.99 -9.55 -28.96
C SER A 228 -4.57 -9.04 -28.65
N HIS A 229 -4.26 -7.81 -29.07
CA HIS A 229 -3.00 -7.14 -28.75
C HIS A 229 -2.85 -6.92 -27.24
N ALA A 230 -3.91 -6.44 -26.57
CA ALA A 230 -3.90 -6.20 -25.13
C ALA A 230 -3.62 -7.48 -24.34
N TRP A 231 -4.24 -8.60 -24.72
CA TRP A 231 -3.95 -9.91 -24.13
C TRP A 231 -2.49 -10.33 -24.32
N LYS A 232 -1.97 -10.20 -25.55
CA LYS A 232 -0.59 -10.58 -25.86
C LYS A 232 0.43 -9.72 -25.09
N GLN A 233 0.28 -8.40 -25.11
CA GLN A 233 1.19 -7.50 -24.41
C GLN A 233 1.05 -7.63 -22.89
N GLY A 234 -0.19 -7.68 -22.39
CA GLY A 234 -0.46 -7.90 -20.97
C GLY A 234 0.15 -9.21 -20.47
N PHE A 235 0.11 -10.27 -21.27
CA PHE A 235 0.78 -11.53 -20.93
C PHE A 235 2.31 -11.39 -20.92
N ILE A 236 2.90 -10.95 -22.04
CA ILE A 236 4.35 -10.95 -22.22
C ILE A 236 5.04 -9.95 -21.30
N LYS A 237 4.57 -8.71 -21.29
CA LYS A 237 5.21 -7.59 -20.57
C LYS A 237 4.72 -7.48 -19.13
N GLY A 238 3.49 -7.89 -18.84
CA GLY A 238 2.91 -7.79 -17.50
C GLY A 238 2.98 -9.09 -16.71
N THR A 239 2.38 -10.16 -17.24
CA THR A 239 2.15 -11.41 -16.50
C THR A 239 3.45 -12.14 -16.21
N ILE A 240 4.29 -12.37 -17.22
CA ILE A 240 5.56 -13.10 -17.07
C ILE A 240 6.44 -12.51 -15.95
N PRO A 241 6.74 -11.20 -15.91
CA PRO A 241 7.56 -10.64 -14.83
C PRO A 241 6.83 -10.57 -13.48
N GLN A 242 5.49 -10.47 -13.48
CA GLN A 242 4.70 -10.40 -12.25
C GLN A 242 4.51 -11.77 -11.57
N LEU A 243 4.55 -12.88 -12.31
CA LEU A 243 4.31 -14.23 -11.77
C LEU A 243 5.31 -14.62 -10.67
N PRO A 244 6.64 -14.55 -10.87
CA PRO A 244 7.60 -14.86 -9.80
C PRO A 244 7.38 -13.99 -8.57
N LEU A 245 7.15 -12.69 -8.77
CA LEU A 245 6.92 -11.76 -7.67
C LEU A 245 5.64 -12.10 -6.90
N SER A 246 4.56 -12.46 -7.59
CA SER A 246 3.27 -12.77 -6.94
C SER A 246 3.35 -14.08 -6.17
N ILE A 247 3.95 -15.13 -6.75
CA ILE A 247 4.15 -16.40 -6.07
C ILE A 247 4.99 -16.16 -4.81
N LEU A 248 6.17 -15.54 -4.96
CA LEU A 248 7.14 -15.39 -3.89
C LEU A 248 6.69 -14.42 -2.80
N ASN A 249 6.31 -13.19 -3.18
CA ASN A 249 5.97 -12.14 -2.22
C ASN A 249 4.50 -12.21 -1.78
N SER A 250 3.57 -12.43 -2.71
CA SER A 250 2.14 -12.29 -2.43
C SER A 250 1.48 -13.56 -1.92
N VAL A 251 2.13 -14.71 -2.07
CA VAL A 251 1.66 -15.98 -1.53
C VAL A 251 2.64 -16.52 -0.49
N ILE A 252 3.84 -16.93 -0.89
CA ILE A 252 4.75 -17.68 -0.01
C ILE A 252 5.23 -16.83 1.17
N ALA A 253 5.72 -15.60 0.91
CA ALA A 253 6.21 -14.72 1.96
C ALA A 253 5.09 -14.25 2.90
N VAL A 254 3.88 -14.00 2.38
CA VAL A 254 2.71 -13.63 3.21
C VAL A 254 2.32 -14.77 4.14
N CYS A 255 2.22 -16.00 3.64
CA CYS A 255 1.89 -17.17 4.48
C CYS A 255 2.93 -17.36 5.60
N LYS A 256 4.22 -17.38 5.26
CA LYS A 256 5.29 -17.58 6.25
C LYS A 256 5.37 -16.46 7.26
N LEU A 257 5.31 -15.21 6.80
CA LEU A 257 5.32 -14.06 7.70
C LEU A 257 4.10 -14.07 8.62
N SER A 258 2.94 -14.47 8.13
CA SER A 258 1.75 -14.57 8.98
C SER A 258 1.87 -15.67 10.02
N SER A 259 2.43 -16.83 9.68
CA SER A 259 2.73 -17.88 10.66
C SER A 259 3.70 -17.39 11.75
N ASP A 260 4.70 -16.60 11.38
CA ASP A 260 5.66 -16.01 12.32
C ASP A 260 5.00 -14.95 13.24
N LEU A 261 4.14 -14.10 12.69
CA LEU A 261 3.52 -12.98 13.41
C LEU A 261 2.26 -13.37 14.21
N PHE A 262 1.53 -14.39 13.76
CA PHE A 262 0.24 -14.83 14.29
C PHE A 262 0.23 -16.36 14.47
N PRO A 263 1.02 -16.90 15.44
CA PRO A 263 1.06 -18.34 15.68
C PRO A 263 -0.34 -18.88 16.00
N GLY A 264 -0.71 -20.00 15.39
CA GLY A 264 -2.03 -20.63 15.53
C GLY A 264 -3.12 -20.12 14.56
N LYS A 265 -2.83 -19.11 13.73
CA LYS A 265 -3.72 -18.64 12.65
C LYS A 265 -3.08 -18.84 11.27
N GLU A 266 -2.81 -20.10 10.95
CA GLU A 266 -2.16 -20.46 9.68
C GLU A 266 -3.18 -20.55 8.55
N PHE A 267 -2.76 -20.09 7.37
CA PHE A 267 -3.52 -20.25 6.15
C PHE A 267 -2.63 -20.82 5.04
N SER A 268 -3.24 -21.64 4.20
CA SER A 268 -2.51 -22.35 3.15
C SER A 268 -2.12 -21.41 2.00
N ALA A 269 -0.99 -21.68 1.36
CA ALA A 269 -0.60 -21.00 0.13
C ALA A 269 -1.67 -21.16 -0.96
N THR A 270 -2.39 -22.29 -0.96
CA THR A 270 -3.55 -22.53 -1.81
C THR A 270 -4.65 -21.50 -1.59
N SER A 271 -5.10 -21.28 -0.36
CA SER A 271 -6.15 -20.31 -0.05
C SER A 271 -5.75 -18.90 -0.48
N VAL A 272 -4.53 -18.49 -0.15
CA VAL A 272 -4.00 -17.16 -0.50
C VAL A 272 -3.88 -17.00 -2.03
N SER A 273 -3.44 -18.03 -2.74
CA SER A 273 -3.36 -18.02 -4.20
C SER A 273 -4.73 -17.92 -4.87
N ILE A 274 -5.73 -18.64 -4.35
CA ILE A 274 -7.11 -18.59 -4.86
C ILE A 274 -7.70 -17.19 -4.65
N THR A 275 -7.54 -16.58 -3.47
CA THR A 275 -8.09 -15.23 -3.24
C THR A 275 -7.42 -14.19 -4.13
N VAL A 276 -6.10 -14.26 -4.34
CA VAL A 276 -5.41 -13.41 -5.32
C VAL A 276 -5.96 -13.65 -6.73
N GLY A 277 -6.17 -14.90 -7.12
CA GLY A 277 -6.75 -15.23 -8.42
C GLY A 277 -8.12 -14.58 -8.61
N LEU A 278 -9.05 -14.81 -7.68
CA LEU A 278 -10.42 -14.29 -7.74
C LEU A 278 -10.46 -12.76 -7.75
N MET A 279 -9.65 -12.07 -6.94
CA MET A 279 -9.60 -10.60 -6.92
C MET A 279 -9.27 -10.01 -8.30
N ASN A 280 -8.35 -10.62 -9.04
CA ASN A 280 -7.96 -10.12 -10.36
C ASN A 280 -8.91 -10.59 -11.48
N LEU A 281 -9.47 -11.79 -11.37
CA LEU A 281 -10.48 -12.28 -12.32
C LEU A 281 -11.80 -11.51 -12.23
N VAL A 282 -12.07 -10.82 -11.13
CA VAL A 282 -13.26 -9.97 -10.98
C VAL A 282 -12.92 -8.51 -11.28
N GLY A 283 -11.99 -7.91 -10.53
CA GLY A 283 -11.79 -6.46 -10.54
C GLY A 283 -11.25 -5.91 -11.86
N CYS A 284 -10.38 -6.66 -12.54
CA CYS A 284 -9.71 -6.18 -13.75
C CYS A 284 -10.68 -6.00 -14.93
N TRP A 285 -11.81 -6.71 -14.98
CA TRP A 285 -12.84 -6.48 -15.99
C TRP A 285 -13.50 -5.12 -15.87
N PHE A 286 -13.50 -4.53 -14.68
CA PHE A 286 -14.06 -3.21 -14.40
C PHE A 286 -12.99 -2.12 -14.35
N GLY A 287 -11.75 -2.42 -14.77
CA GLY A 287 -10.64 -1.46 -14.76
C GLY A 287 -10.04 -1.21 -13.38
N ALA A 288 -10.34 -2.04 -12.38
CA ALA A 288 -9.67 -1.96 -11.09
C ALA A 288 -8.24 -2.47 -11.20
N MET A 289 -7.29 -1.70 -10.65
CA MET A 289 -5.88 -2.07 -10.64
C MET A 289 -5.66 -3.53 -10.19
N PRO A 290 -4.87 -4.34 -10.93
CA PRO A 290 -4.50 -5.67 -10.48
C PRO A 290 -3.89 -5.65 -9.08
N CYS A 291 -4.36 -6.55 -8.23
CA CYS A 291 -4.08 -6.55 -6.80
C CYS A 291 -3.61 -7.90 -6.29
N CYS A 292 -2.84 -7.88 -5.22
CA CYS A 292 -2.34 -9.06 -4.55
C CYS A 292 -2.29 -8.83 -3.04
N HIS A 293 -2.01 -9.88 -2.27
CA HIS A 293 -1.57 -9.69 -0.89
C HIS A 293 -0.11 -9.24 -0.86
N GLY A 294 0.34 -8.65 0.24
CA GLY A 294 1.72 -8.20 0.36
C GLY A 294 2.29 -8.38 1.75
N ALA A 295 3.43 -9.07 1.84
CA ALA A 295 4.13 -9.31 3.10
C ALA A 295 4.54 -7.99 3.78
N GLY A 296 4.97 -6.99 2.99
CA GLY A 296 5.25 -5.65 3.51
C GLY A 296 4.03 -4.94 4.08
N GLY A 297 2.86 -5.08 3.44
CA GLY A 297 1.61 -4.54 3.98
C GLY A 297 1.21 -5.21 5.29
N LEU A 298 1.29 -6.54 5.36
CA LEU A 298 1.05 -7.32 6.58
C LEU A 298 2.02 -6.91 7.71
N ALA A 299 3.32 -6.85 7.42
CA ALA A 299 4.34 -6.41 8.37
C ALA A 299 4.08 -5.00 8.88
N GLY A 300 3.72 -4.07 7.99
CA GLY A 300 3.39 -2.69 8.35
C GLY A 300 2.15 -2.62 9.23
N GLN A 301 1.07 -3.34 8.88
CA GLN A 301 -0.13 -3.41 9.72
C GLN A 301 0.21 -3.96 11.11
N TYR A 302 1.04 -5.01 11.20
CA TYR A 302 1.51 -5.54 12.46
C TYR A 302 2.36 -4.52 13.25
N LYS A 303 3.32 -3.85 12.62
CA LYS A 303 4.17 -2.84 13.26
C LYS A 303 3.35 -1.68 13.83
N PHE A 304 2.26 -1.29 13.15
CA PHE A 304 1.33 -0.24 13.62
C PHE A 304 0.21 -0.76 14.53
N GLY A 305 0.37 -1.94 15.14
CA GLY A 305 -0.56 -2.46 16.16
C GLY A 305 -1.79 -3.20 15.61
N GLY A 306 -1.89 -3.40 14.29
CA GLY A 306 -2.92 -4.24 13.69
C GLY A 306 -2.75 -5.70 14.12
N ARG A 307 -3.77 -6.26 14.78
CA ARG A 307 -3.75 -7.65 15.29
C ARG A 307 -4.93 -8.51 14.83
N SER A 308 -5.90 -7.91 14.14
CA SER A 308 -7.11 -8.60 13.68
C SER A 308 -7.46 -8.21 12.26
N GLY A 309 -8.19 -9.08 11.55
CA GLY A 309 -8.74 -8.76 10.23
C GLY A 309 -9.68 -7.54 10.23
N GLY A 310 -10.23 -7.18 11.40
CA GLY A 310 -11.05 -5.97 11.56
C GLY A 310 -10.31 -4.68 11.20
N CYS A 311 -8.99 -4.59 11.44
CA CYS A 311 -8.26 -3.36 11.12
C CYS A 311 -8.13 -3.14 9.60
N VAL A 312 -7.98 -4.22 8.82
CA VAL A 312 -7.98 -4.11 7.34
C VAL A 312 -9.39 -3.98 6.79
N ALA A 313 -10.40 -4.55 7.44
CA ALA A 313 -11.80 -4.35 7.06
C ALA A 313 -12.25 -2.90 7.23
N ILE A 314 -11.90 -2.25 8.35
CA ILE A 314 -12.15 -0.80 8.56
C ILE A 314 -11.42 0.04 7.52
N LEU A 315 -10.16 -0.31 7.23
CA LEU A 315 -9.41 0.35 6.17
C LEU A 315 -10.08 0.17 4.80
N GLY A 316 -10.60 -1.02 4.52
CA GLY A 316 -11.35 -1.34 3.32
C GLY A 316 -12.63 -0.53 3.21
N ALA A 317 -13.39 -0.43 4.29
CA ALA A 317 -14.59 0.39 4.38
C ALA A 317 -14.28 1.88 4.14
N ALA A 318 -13.19 2.39 4.70
CA ALA A 318 -12.74 3.75 4.45
C ALA A 318 -12.35 3.99 2.98
N LYS A 319 -11.61 3.06 2.35
CA LYS A 319 -11.28 3.11 0.91
C LYS A 319 -12.55 3.09 0.05
N MET A 320 -13.49 2.21 0.37
CA MET A 320 -14.76 2.09 -0.34
C MET A 320 -15.61 3.35 -0.21
N ALA A 321 -15.76 3.88 1.02
CA ALA A 321 -16.48 5.14 1.26
C ALA A 321 -15.83 6.30 0.48
N LEU A 322 -14.51 6.38 0.47
CA LEU A 322 -13.78 7.38 -0.30
C LEU A 322 -14.06 7.25 -1.81
N GLY A 323 -14.03 6.04 -2.35
CA GLY A 323 -14.32 5.78 -3.78
C GLY A 323 -15.78 6.03 -4.17
N LEU A 324 -16.74 5.82 -3.25
CA LEU A 324 -18.17 6.07 -3.50
C LEU A 324 -18.55 7.54 -3.37
N VAL A 325 -17.96 8.26 -2.41
CA VAL A 325 -18.29 9.66 -2.11
C VAL A 325 -17.52 10.60 -3.02
N LEU A 326 -16.22 10.33 -3.22
CA LEU A 326 -15.29 11.21 -3.96
C LEU A 326 -14.83 10.59 -5.28
N GLY A 327 -15.42 9.50 -5.75
CA GLY A 327 -15.02 8.80 -6.97
C GLY A 327 -14.91 9.72 -8.19
N THR A 328 -15.92 10.56 -8.41
CA THR A 328 -15.93 11.53 -9.53
C THR A 328 -14.84 12.60 -9.40
N SER A 329 -14.53 13.04 -8.18
CA SER A 329 -13.43 13.99 -7.90
C SER A 329 -12.05 13.36 -8.09
N LEU A 330 -11.93 12.07 -7.75
CA LEU A 330 -10.68 11.33 -7.81
C LEU A 330 -10.23 11.03 -9.24
N VAL A 331 -11.16 11.06 -10.21
CA VAL A 331 -10.84 11.04 -11.65
C VAL A 331 -10.08 12.31 -12.07
N GLN A 332 -10.27 13.44 -11.37
CA GLN A 332 -9.60 14.72 -11.65
C GLN A 332 -8.29 14.93 -10.88
N VAL A 333 -7.72 13.86 -10.30
CA VAL A 333 -6.47 13.91 -9.51
C VAL A 333 -5.23 14.37 -10.31
N GLN A 334 -5.35 14.54 -11.63
CA GLN A 334 -4.33 15.15 -12.51
C GLN A 334 -3.77 16.51 -12.03
N HIS A 335 -4.40 17.20 -11.06
CA HIS A 335 -3.92 18.48 -10.49
C HIS A 335 -3.37 18.41 -9.05
N TRP A 336 -3.28 17.21 -8.45
CA TRP A 336 -3.00 17.00 -7.02
C TRP A 336 -1.55 16.63 -6.66
N ASP A 337 -0.59 16.74 -7.59
CA ASP A 337 0.83 16.33 -7.44
C ASP A 337 1.45 16.64 -6.06
N LEU A 338 1.17 17.81 -5.50
CA LEU A 338 1.73 18.29 -4.22
C LEU A 338 1.24 17.55 -2.96
N PHE A 339 -0.02 17.09 -2.93
CA PHE A 339 -0.55 16.29 -1.82
C PHE A 339 0.03 14.88 -1.84
N VAL A 340 0.22 14.35 -3.05
CA VAL A 340 0.80 13.04 -3.29
C VAL A 340 2.26 13.02 -2.85
N GLU A 341 3.03 14.06 -3.18
CA GLU A 341 4.39 14.22 -2.67
C GLU A 341 4.42 14.21 -1.13
N TRP A 342 3.55 15.00 -0.51
CA TRP A 342 3.47 15.12 0.94
C TRP A 342 3.15 13.80 1.63
N TRP A 343 2.17 13.07 1.11
CA TRP A 343 1.78 11.78 1.65
C TRP A 343 2.90 10.74 1.52
N CYS A 344 3.52 10.67 0.35
CA CYS A 344 4.59 9.71 0.07
C CYS A 344 5.83 9.97 0.93
N MET A 345 6.12 11.24 1.25
CA MET A 345 7.19 11.62 2.18
C MET A 345 6.93 11.16 3.62
N CYS A 346 5.66 11.12 4.05
CA CYS A 346 5.30 10.81 5.44
C CYS A 346 5.10 9.31 5.69
N PHE A 347 4.73 8.53 4.66
CA PHE A 347 4.30 7.12 4.80
C PHE A 347 5.15 6.07 4.09
N SER A 348 6.20 6.44 3.35
CA SER A 348 7.12 5.48 2.72
C SER A 348 8.23 4.96 3.65
N ASN A 349 8.13 5.21 4.96
CA ASN A 349 9.06 4.71 5.99
C ASN A 349 8.64 3.36 6.59
#